data_AF-A0A9N7RA61-F1
#
_entry.id   AF-A0A9N7RA61-F1
#
_cell.length_a   1.000
_cell.length_b   1.000
_cell.length_c   1.000
_cell.angle_alpha   90.00
_cell.angle_beta   90.00
_cell.angle_gamma   90.00
#
_symmetry.space_group_name_H-M   'P 1'
#
loop_
_entity.id
_entity.type
_entity.pdbx_description
1 polymer ?
#
loop_
_entity_poly.entity_id
_entity_poly.type
_entity_poly.pdbx_seq_one_letter_code
_entity_poly.pdbx_strand_id
1 'polypeptide(L)'
;MEAHALVARLAEKQLQFPFMALLVSGGHNLIILALDLGNYIQLGTTIDDAIGEAYDKTAKWLGLDMRKSGGPAVEELAREGDEKSIIFKVPMKQHKDCNFSYAGLKTQVRLAIESKNIDASIPIASANSEDRKARADIAASFQRIAVLHLEDKCERAIEWALNMEPSIKYLVVSGGVASNQYVRYRLNQIVEKKGLRLICPPPSLCTDNGVMIAWTGIEHFRVGRYDPPPPACEPDDAQLDLRPRWPLGQVFAQGKSEARSLKTARVHPSLTSIIQASAKQQSSL
;
A
#
# COMPACT_ATOMS: atom_id res chain seq x y z
N MET A 1 -2.01 -5.19 10.84
CA MET A 1 -1.13 -5.53 9.69
C MET A 1 -0.67 -6.97 9.74
N GLU A 2 -0.09 -7.46 10.84
CA GLU A 2 0.33 -8.87 10.97
C GLU A 2 -0.79 -9.86 10.62
N ALA A 3 -2.01 -9.60 11.11
CA ALA A 3 -3.17 -10.42 10.81
C ALA A 3 -3.51 -10.54 9.32
N HIS A 4 -3.34 -9.47 8.54
CA HIS A 4 -3.52 -9.49 7.10
C HIS A 4 -2.49 -10.36 6.39
N ALA A 5 -1.27 -10.47 6.93
CA ALA A 5 -0.24 -11.36 6.38
C ALA A 5 -0.52 -12.84 6.76
N LEU A 6 -0.91 -13.10 8.00
CA LEU A 6 -1.09 -14.45 8.53
C LEU A 6 -2.39 -15.12 8.09
N VAL A 7 -3.47 -14.37 7.78
CA VAL A 7 -4.76 -14.96 7.38
C VAL A 7 -4.64 -15.86 6.14
N ALA A 8 -3.62 -15.65 5.28
CA ALA A 8 -3.34 -16.53 4.17
C ALA A 8 -2.98 -17.96 4.61
N ARG A 9 -2.33 -18.13 5.77
CA ARG A 9 -1.97 -19.44 6.34
C ARG A 9 -3.16 -20.21 6.87
N LEU A 10 -4.25 -19.51 7.24
CA LEU A 10 -5.53 -20.15 7.54
C LEU A 10 -6.14 -20.78 6.29
N ALA A 11 -6.08 -20.07 5.16
CA ALA A 11 -6.66 -20.51 3.89
C ALA A 11 -5.78 -21.53 3.15
N GLU A 12 -4.45 -21.38 3.21
CA GLU A 12 -3.47 -22.22 2.52
C GLU A 12 -2.54 -22.90 3.52
N LYS A 13 -2.81 -24.18 3.81
CA LYS A 13 -2.05 -24.95 4.82
C LYS A 13 -0.59 -25.21 4.42
N GLN A 14 -0.27 -25.20 3.12
CA GLN A 14 1.09 -25.40 2.63
C GLN A 14 1.95 -24.13 2.75
N LEU A 15 1.35 -22.98 3.04
CA LEU A 15 2.07 -21.72 3.23
C LEU A 15 2.84 -21.77 4.55
N GLN A 16 4.14 -22.01 4.48
CA GLN A 16 5.05 -21.96 5.61
C GLN A 16 6.00 -20.76 5.52
N PHE A 17 6.51 -20.32 6.67
CA PHE A 17 7.63 -19.39 6.69
C PHE A 17 8.88 -20.04 6.07
N PRO A 18 9.76 -19.28 5.41
CA PRO A 18 9.62 -17.86 5.08
C PRO A 18 8.73 -17.62 3.85
N PHE A 19 7.99 -16.51 3.84
CA PHE A 19 7.20 -16.07 2.68
C PHE A 19 7.17 -14.55 2.58
N MET A 20 6.84 -14.03 1.40
CA MET A 20 6.60 -12.59 1.22
C MET A 20 5.12 -12.27 1.36
N ALA A 21 4.80 -11.08 1.88
CA ALA A 21 3.43 -10.58 1.90
C ALA A 21 3.35 -9.14 1.38
N LEU A 22 2.44 -8.91 0.44
CA LEU A 22 2.05 -7.61 -0.09
C LEU A 22 0.64 -7.28 0.45
N LEU A 23 0.56 -6.31 1.34
CA LEU A 23 -0.67 -5.84 1.96
C LEU A 23 -1.12 -4.56 1.25
N VAL A 24 -2.14 -4.67 0.40
CA VAL A 24 -2.70 -3.57 -0.41
C VAL A 24 -4.17 -3.29 -0.07
N SER A 25 -4.39 -2.21 0.68
CA SER A 25 -5.71 -1.77 1.16
C SER A 25 -6.00 -0.33 0.75
N GLY A 26 -7.10 0.24 1.26
CA GLY A 26 -7.42 1.66 1.09
C GLY A 26 -6.36 2.59 1.66
N GLY A 27 -5.68 2.21 2.75
CA GLY A 27 -4.72 3.06 3.47
C GLY A 27 -3.29 2.54 3.53
N HIS A 28 -3.02 1.36 2.98
CA HIS A 28 -1.70 0.74 3.07
C HIS A 28 -1.29 0.11 1.74
N ASN A 29 -0.04 0.37 1.37
CA ASN A 29 0.77 -0.50 0.54
C ASN A 29 1.98 -0.89 1.39
N LEU A 30 2.06 -2.13 1.81
CA LEU A 30 3.20 -2.64 2.59
C LEU A 30 3.68 -3.93 1.96
N ILE A 31 4.97 -4.02 1.65
CA ILE A 31 5.61 -5.27 1.22
C ILE A 31 6.64 -5.70 2.25
N ILE A 32 6.48 -6.91 2.77
CA ILE A 32 7.33 -7.49 3.81
C ILE A 32 7.87 -8.85 3.38
N LEU A 33 9.03 -9.20 3.92
CA LEU A 33 9.52 -10.56 4.03
C LEU A 33 9.20 -11.06 5.45
N ALA A 34 8.38 -12.09 5.54
CA ALA A 34 8.02 -12.75 6.80
C ALA A 34 8.95 -13.95 6.99
N LEU A 35 9.91 -13.82 7.91
CA LEU A 35 10.90 -14.86 8.20
C LEU A 35 10.37 -15.89 9.21
N ASP A 36 9.63 -15.41 10.20
CA ASP A 36 8.95 -16.21 11.22
C ASP A 36 7.83 -15.35 11.83
N LEU A 37 6.99 -15.95 12.69
CA LEU A 37 6.00 -15.21 13.46
C LEU A 37 6.69 -14.10 14.26
N GLY A 38 6.16 -12.87 14.22
CA GLY A 38 6.76 -11.70 14.87
C GLY A 38 8.10 -11.22 14.26
N ASN A 39 8.68 -11.93 13.28
CA ASN A 39 9.93 -11.58 12.62
C ASN A 39 9.69 -11.20 11.16
N TYR A 40 9.52 -9.90 10.94
CA TYR A 40 9.22 -9.31 9.63
C TYR A 40 10.27 -8.29 9.23
N ILE A 41 10.64 -8.30 7.96
CA ILE A 41 11.46 -7.27 7.33
C ILE A 41 10.57 -6.47 6.40
N GLN A 42 10.41 -5.18 6.66
CA GLN A 42 9.72 -4.28 5.76
C GLN A 42 10.64 -3.89 4.60
N LEU A 43 10.27 -4.33 3.39
CA LEU A 43 11.00 -4.05 2.15
C LEU A 43 10.57 -2.71 1.55
N GLY A 44 9.31 -2.34 1.72
CA GLY A 44 8.77 -1.07 1.23
C GLY A 44 7.38 -0.75 1.78
N THR A 45 7.06 0.54 1.85
CA THR A 45 5.76 1.02 2.35
C THR A 45 5.24 2.21 1.53
N THR A 46 3.99 2.60 1.75
CA THR A 46 3.43 3.84 1.21
C THR A 46 4.12 5.06 1.83
N ILE A 47 4.54 6.01 0.99
CA ILE A 47 5.15 7.28 1.44
C ILE A 47 4.18 8.47 1.28
N ASP A 48 3.12 8.31 0.49
CA ASP A 48 1.99 9.24 0.40
C ASP A 48 0.66 8.47 0.38
N ASP A 49 -0.11 8.57 -0.70
CA ASP A 49 -1.37 7.88 -0.89
C ASP A 49 -1.14 6.39 -1.19
N ALA A 50 -2.00 5.55 -0.62
CA ALA A 50 -2.08 4.15 -1.00
C ALA A 50 -2.80 3.97 -2.35
N ILE A 51 -2.56 2.83 -3.00
CA ILE A 51 -3.20 2.47 -4.27
C ILE A 51 -4.73 2.44 -4.13
N GLY A 52 -5.26 1.93 -3.01
CA GLY A 52 -6.70 1.87 -2.77
C GLY A 52 -7.34 3.25 -2.70
N GLU A 53 -6.71 4.21 -2.01
CA GLU A 53 -7.15 5.61 -2.03
C GLU A 53 -7.13 6.18 -3.46
N ALA A 54 -6.09 5.89 -4.24
CA ALA A 54 -6.02 6.35 -5.63
C ALA A 54 -7.17 5.80 -6.48
N TYR A 55 -7.54 4.53 -6.32
CA TYR A 55 -8.73 3.95 -6.95
C TYR A 55 -10.01 4.66 -6.50
N ASP A 56 -10.19 4.87 -5.20
CA ASP A 56 -11.38 5.53 -4.64
C ASP A 56 -11.54 6.98 -5.11
N LYS A 57 -10.43 7.72 -5.22
CA LYS A 57 -10.43 9.10 -5.71
C LYS A 57 -10.72 9.17 -7.20
N THR A 58 -10.10 8.31 -8.00
CA THR A 58 -10.38 8.19 -9.43
C THR A 58 -11.84 7.84 -9.68
N ALA A 59 -12.39 6.87 -8.96
CA ALA A 59 -13.81 6.50 -9.06
C ALA A 59 -14.75 7.67 -8.78
N LYS A 60 -14.48 8.44 -7.71
CA LYS A 60 -15.26 9.63 -7.37
C LYS A 60 -15.20 10.69 -8.46
N TRP A 61 -14.02 10.97 -9.01
CA TRP A 61 -13.87 11.99 -10.06
C TRP A 61 -14.44 11.58 -11.41
N LEU A 62 -14.58 10.28 -11.66
CA LEU A 62 -15.25 9.76 -12.85
C LEU A 62 -16.77 9.61 -12.66
N GLY A 63 -17.33 10.05 -11.53
CA GLY A 63 -18.78 9.97 -11.28
C GLY A 63 -19.32 8.53 -11.21
N LEU A 64 -18.51 7.60 -10.69
CA LEU A 64 -18.87 6.18 -10.57
C LEU A 64 -19.68 5.90 -9.29
N ASP A 65 -20.45 4.82 -9.31
CA ASP A 65 -21.18 4.36 -8.14
C ASP A 65 -20.23 3.76 -7.08
N MET A 66 -20.18 4.39 -5.92
CA MET A 66 -19.31 4.04 -4.80
C MET A 66 -19.96 3.11 -3.77
N ARG A 67 -21.14 2.53 -4.03
CA ARG A 67 -21.88 1.69 -3.06
C ARG A 67 -21.10 0.52 -2.47
N LYS A 68 -20.12 -0.03 -3.22
CA LYS A 68 -19.21 -1.08 -2.72
C LYS A 68 -17.87 -0.47 -2.31
N SER A 69 -17.11 0.02 -3.30
CA SER A 69 -15.86 0.76 -3.17
C SER A 69 -15.44 1.24 -4.57
N GLY A 70 -14.44 2.12 -4.66
CA GLY A 70 -14.00 2.67 -5.95
C GLY A 70 -13.17 1.70 -6.78
N GLY A 71 -12.44 0.78 -6.13
CA GLY A 71 -11.64 -0.25 -6.79
C GLY A 71 -12.44 -1.07 -7.82
N PRO A 72 -13.51 -1.79 -7.41
CA PRO A 72 -14.36 -2.55 -8.32
C PRO A 72 -15.05 -1.69 -9.39
N ALA A 73 -15.44 -0.46 -9.06
CA ALA A 73 -16.11 0.44 -9.99
C ALA A 73 -15.18 0.87 -11.14
N VAL A 74 -13.95 1.23 -10.81
CA VAL A 74 -12.91 1.55 -11.81
C VAL A 74 -12.53 0.32 -12.61
N GLU A 75 -12.39 -0.84 -11.96
CA GLU A 75 -12.06 -2.09 -12.64
C GLU A 75 -13.10 -2.48 -13.70
N GLU A 76 -14.38 -2.33 -13.39
CA GLU A 76 -15.46 -2.61 -14.33
C GLU A 76 -15.40 -1.66 -15.52
N LEU A 77 -15.35 -0.35 -15.27
CA LEU A 77 -15.33 0.65 -16.32
C LEU A 77 -14.06 0.57 -17.19
N ALA A 78 -12.92 0.21 -16.59
CA ALA A 78 -11.65 0.04 -17.30
C ALA A 78 -11.69 -1.06 -18.38
N ARG A 79 -12.62 -2.02 -18.30
CA ARG A 79 -12.78 -3.06 -19.35
C ARG A 79 -13.33 -2.49 -20.66
N GLU A 80 -13.99 -1.34 -20.61
CA GLU A 80 -14.60 -0.68 -21.77
C GLU A 80 -13.63 0.28 -22.48
N GLY A 81 -12.50 0.62 -21.83
CA GLY A 81 -11.58 1.66 -22.30
C GLY A 81 -10.31 1.12 -22.96
N ASP A 82 -9.62 1.98 -23.70
CA ASP A 82 -8.26 1.73 -24.19
C ASP A 82 -7.23 2.14 -23.13
N GLU A 83 -6.50 1.18 -22.57
CA GLU A 83 -5.47 1.39 -21.56
C GLU A 83 -4.28 2.27 -22.03
N LYS A 84 -4.15 2.53 -23.34
CA LYS A 84 -3.10 3.38 -23.95
C LYS A 84 -3.60 4.75 -24.41
N SER A 85 -4.89 5.03 -24.25
CA SER A 85 -5.52 6.29 -24.68
C SER A 85 -4.93 7.53 -23.99
N ILE A 86 -4.64 7.43 -22.69
CA ILE A 86 -4.08 8.52 -21.90
C ILE A 86 -2.67 8.14 -21.41
N ILE A 87 -1.70 9.01 -21.67
CA ILE A 87 -0.31 8.78 -21.29
C ILE A 87 -0.07 9.35 -19.89
N PHE A 88 -0.13 8.49 -18.87
CA PHE A 88 0.33 8.82 -17.52
C PHE A 88 1.79 8.39 -17.30
N LYS A 89 2.52 9.19 -16.53
CA LYS A 89 3.88 8.89 -16.05
C LYS A 89 3.80 7.95 -14.85
N VAL A 90 4.60 6.89 -14.89
CA VAL A 90 4.75 5.95 -13.77
C VAL A 90 5.39 6.66 -12.57
N PRO A 91 4.76 6.62 -11.38
CA PRO A 91 5.33 7.17 -10.16
C PRO A 91 6.72 6.60 -9.83
N MET A 92 7.55 7.41 -9.18
CA MET A 92 8.84 6.98 -8.60
C MET A 92 9.78 6.16 -9.51
N LYS A 93 9.69 6.28 -10.83
CA LYS A 93 10.47 5.47 -11.79
C LYS A 93 12.00 5.53 -11.58
N GLN A 94 12.49 6.64 -11.02
CA GLN A 94 13.93 6.84 -10.75
C GLN A 94 14.37 6.33 -9.36
N HIS A 95 13.42 5.99 -8.48
CA HIS A 95 13.72 5.54 -7.13
C HIS A 95 14.01 4.05 -7.12
N LYS A 96 15.17 3.69 -6.56
CA LYS A 96 15.63 2.30 -6.45
C LYS A 96 15.11 1.58 -5.19
N ASP A 97 14.18 2.18 -4.46
CA ASP A 97 13.51 1.56 -3.32
C ASP A 97 12.26 0.76 -3.73
N CYS A 98 11.67 0.06 -2.77
CA CYS A 98 10.39 -0.64 -2.93
C CYS A 98 9.21 0.16 -2.37
N ASN A 99 9.36 1.48 -2.17
CA ASN A 99 8.31 2.32 -1.62
C ASN A 99 7.26 2.68 -2.69
N PHE A 100 6.05 2.97 -2.21
CA PHE A 100 4.88 3.25 -3.05
C PHE A 100 4.43 4.71 -2.91
N SER A 101 4.08 5.34 -4.02
CA SER A 101 3.52 6.69 -4.09
C SER A 101 2.50 6.74 -5.22
N TYR A 102 1.31 7.25 -4.91
CA TYR A 102 0.21 7.37 -5.88
C TYR A 102 -0.34 8.80 -5.97
N ALA A 103 0.08 9.73 -5.10
CA ALA A 103 -0.39 11.13 -5.13
C ALA A 103 -0.10 11.85 -6.46
N GLY A 104 1.07 11.58 -7.05
CA GLY A 104 1.44 12.12 -8.37
C GLY A 104 0.57 11.56 -9.50
N LEU A 105 0.22 10.27 -9.46
CA LEU A 105 -0.68 9.66 -10.44
C LEU A 105 -2.10 10.20 -10.30
N LYS A 106 -2.58 10.36 -9.06
CA LYS A 106 -3.87 10.99 -8.74
C LYS A 106 -3.97 12.39 -9.36
N THR A 107 -2.92 13.18 -9.26
CA THR A 107 -2.87 14.52 -9.88
C THR A 107 -2.96 14.45 -11.41
N GLN A 108 -2.26 13.51 -12.05
CA GLN A 108 -2.31 13.32 -13.49
C GLN A 108 -3.72 12.91 -13.97
N VAL A 109 -4.40 12.02 -13.24
CA VAL A 109 -5.78 11.63 -13.54
C VAL A 109 -6.72 12.82 -13.47
N ARG A 110 -6.62 13.64 -12.42
CA ARG A 110 -7.42 14.86 -12.29
C ARG A 110 -7.26 15.79 -13.48
N LEU A 111 -6.03 16.02 -13.92
CA LEU A 111 -5.74 16.86 -15.09
C LEU A 111 -6.32 16.26 -16.39
N ALA A 112 -6.29 14.95 -16.55
CA ALA A 112 -6.91 14.28 -17.70
C ALA A 112 -8.44 14.47 -17.71
N ILE A 113 -9.09 14.32 -16.55
CA ILE A 113 -10.53 14.55 -16.38
C ILE A 113 -10.90 16.00 -16.72
N GLU A 114 -10.15 16.96 -16.20
CA GLU A 114 -10.33 18.39 -16.49
C GLU A 114 -10.16 18.68 -17.99
N SER A 115 -9.12 18.13 -18.64
CA SER A 115 -8.89 18.31 -20.08
C SER A 115 -9.98 17.73 -21.00
N LYS A 116 -10.72 16.72 -20.50
CA LYS A 116 -11.83 16.08 -21.21
C LYS A 116 -13.19 16.68 -20.86
N ASN A 117 -13.22 17.73 -20.02
CA ASN A 117 -14.44 18.38 -19.53
C ASN A 117 -15.43 17.39 -18.90
N ILE A 118 -14.93 16.37 -18.21
CA ILE A 118 -15.75 15.38 -17.53
C ILE A 118 -16.31 15.99 -16.25
N ASP A 119 -17.64 16.02 -16.13
CA ASP A 119 -18.33 16.45 -14.92
C ASP A 119 -18.76 15.26 -14.06
N ALA A 120 -18.16 15.15 -12.89
CA ALA A 120 -18.48 14.12 -11.90
C ALA A 120 -19.90 14.23 -11.33
N SER A 121 -20.57 15.39 -11.46
CA SER A 121 -21.96 15.57 -11.06
C SER A 121 -22.93 14.75 -11.92
N ILE A 122 -22.52 14.44 -13.16
CA ILE A 122 -23.24 13.56 -14.07
C ILE A 122 -22.84 12.12 -13.75
N PRO A 123 -23.76 11.28 -13.23
CA PRO A 123 -23.47 9.88 -12.96
C PRO A 123 -23.14 9.15 -14.26
N ILE A 124 -22.23 8.18 -14.19
CA ILE A 124 -21.84 7.35 -15.36
C ILE A 124 -23.03 6.67 -16.07
N ALA A 125 -24.14 6.42 -15.36
CA ALA A 125 -25.36 5.85 -15.90
C ALA A 125 -26.15 6.82 -16.80
N SER A 126 -25.91 8.13 -16.68
CA SER A 126 -26.52 9.20 -17.46
C SER A 126 -25.57 9.82 -18.47
N ALA A 127 -24.31 9.35 -18.52
CA ALA A 127 -23.31 9.81 -19.48
C ALA A 127 -23.69 9.39 -20.91
N ASN A 128 -23.48 10.28 -21.87
CA ASN A 128 -23.59 9.93 -23.29
C ASN A 128 -22.44 9.01 -23.73
N SER A 129 -22.50 8.46 -24.94
CA SER A 129 -21.51 7.49 -25.42
C SER A 129 -20.08 8.04 -25.46
N GLU A 130 -19.89 9.32 -25.78
CA GLU A 130 -18.56 9.94 -25.87
C GLU A 130 -17.97 10.17 -24.48
N ASP A 131 -18.77 10.70 -23.55
CA ASP A 131 -18.38 10.92 -22.15
C ASP A 131 -18.07 9.59 -21.45
N ARG A 132 -18.92 8.57 -21.63
CA ARG A 132 -18.67 7.22 -21.08
C ARG A 132 -17.37 6.65 -21.59
N LYS A 133 -17.10 6.75 -22.90
CA LYS A 133 -15.85 6.29 -23.50
C LYS A 133 -14.64 7.03 -22.93
N ALA A 134 -14.71 8.36 -22.81
CA ALA A 134 -13.62 9.16 -22.24
C ALA A 134 -13.33 8.78 -20.78
N ARG A 135 -14.37 8.53 -19.97
CA ARG A 135 -14.22 8.04 -18.59
C ARG A 135 -13.61 6.64 -18.54
N ALA A 136 -14.01 5.75 -19.46
CA ALA A 136 -13.47 4.41 -19.57
C ALA A 136 -11.98 4.39 -19.96
N ASP A 137 -11.61 5.21 -20.94
CA ASP A 137 -10.23 5.43 -21.36
C ASP A 137 -9.35 5.91 -20.19
N ILE A 138 -9.81 6.89 -19.42
CA ILE A 138 -9.10 7.35 -18.21
C ILE A 138 -8.99 6.25 -17.15
N ALA A 139 -10.08 5.50 -16.89
CA ALA A 139 -10.07 4.40 -15.92
C ALA A 139 -9.08 3.31 -16.32
N ALA A 140 -9.06 2.91 -17.59
CA ALA A 140 -8.17 1.89 -18.14
C ALA A 140 -6.71 2.33 -18.08
N SER A 141 -6.40 3.55 -18.54
CA SER A 141 -5.04 4.09 -18.48
C SER A 141 -4.55 4.29 -17.03
N PHE A 142 -5.43 4.72 -16.11
CA PHE A 142 -5.10 4.82 -14.69
C PHE A 142 -4.77 3.44 -14.10
N GLN A 143 -5.67 2.46 -14.27
CA GLN A 143 -5.50 1.11 -13.74
C GLN A 143 -4.17 0.50 -14.24
N ARG A 144 -3.89 0.59 -15.54
CA ARG A 144 -2.64 0.12 -16.12
C ARG A 144 -1.42 0.73 -15.45
N ILE A 145 -1.38 2.05 -15.28
CA ILE A 145 -0.19 2.73 -14.72
C ILE A 145 -0.07 2.55 -13.21
N ALA A 146 -1.20 2.50 -12.48
CA ALA A 146 -1.21 2.21 -11.05
C ALA A 146 -0.69 0.80 -10.76
N VAL A 147 -1.12 -0.19 -11.56
CA VAL A 147 -0.65 -1.57 -11.44
C VAL A 147 0.79 -1.70 -11.93
N LEU A 148 1.19 -1.05 -13.02
CA LEU A 148 2.59 -1.06 -13.48
C LEU A 148 3.57 -0.54 -12.42
N HIS A 149 3.18 0.46 -11.64
CA HIS A 149 3.96 0.92 -10.49
C HIS A 149 4.05 -0.14 -9.38
N LEU A 150 2.93 -0.78 -9.06
CA LEU A 150 2.89 -1.88 -8.09
C LEU A 150 3.80 -3.03 -8.52
N GLU A 151 3.75 -3.40 -9.80
CA GLU A 151 4.58 -4.40 -10.45
C GLU A 151 6.08 -4.12 -10.30
N ASP A 152 6.54 -2.92 -10.64
CA ASP A 152 7.97 -2.54 -10.54
C ASP A 152 8.50 -2.67 -9.10
N LYS A 153 7.71 -2.22 -8.13
CA LYS A 153 8.10 -2.30 -6.71
C LYS A 153 8.06 -3.72 -6.18
N CYS A 154 7.07 -4.52 -6.60
CA CYS A 154 6.98 -5.93 -6.23
C CYS A 154 8.11 -6.76 -6.84
N GLU A 155 8.44 -6.57 -8.11
CA GLU A 155 9.53 -7.29 -8.77
C GLU A 155 10.87 -7.04 -8.07
N ARG A 156 11.17 -5.77 -7.77
CA ARG A 156 12.37 -5.39 -7.02
C ARG A 156 12.39 -5.99 -5.62
N ALA A 157 11.26 -5.94 -4.91
CA ALA A 157 11.16 -6.52 -3.57
C ALA A 157 11.36 -8.04 -3.59
N ILE A 158 10.86 -8.74 -4.62
CA ILE A 158 11.09 -10.18 -4.80
C ILE A 158 12.58 -10.47 -4.99
N GLU A 159 13.27 -9.69 -5.82
CA GLU A 159 14.72 -9.86 -6.01
C GLU A 159 15.48 -9.65 -4.71
N TRP A 160 15.14 -8.62 -3.94
CA TRP A 160 15.77 -8.37 -2.64
C TRP A 160 15.51 -9.48 -1.63
N ALA A 161 14.27 -9.96 -1.57
CA ALA A 161 13.88 -11.03 -0.66
C ALA A 161 14.56 -12.35 -1.03
N LEU A 162 14.65 -12.71 -2.31
CA LEU A 162 15.36 -13.91 -2.78
C LEU A 162 16.86 -13.84 -2.50
N ASN A 163 17.47 -12.65 -2.56
CA ASN A 163 18.86 -12.48 -2.18
C ASN A 163 19.10 -12.66 -0.67
N MET A 164 18.12 -12.28 0.16
CA MET A 164 18.20 -12.45 1.62
C MET A 164 17.86 -13.88 2.05
N GLU A 165 16.85 -14.47 1.43
CA GLU A 165 16.28 -15.77 1.77
C GLU A 165 15.89 -16.53 0.49
N PRO A 166 16.83 -17.29 -0.11
CA PRO A 166 16.60 -18.00 -1.36
C PRO A 166 15.53 -19.11 -1.29
N SER A 167 15.10 -19.52 -0.08
CA SER A 167 14.12 -20.59 0.09
C SER A 167 12.66 -20.15 -0.05
N ILE A 168 12.39 -18.84 -0.21
CA ILE A 168 11.03 -18.31 -0.40
C ILE A 168 10.39 -18.96 -1.61
N LYS A 169 9.12 -19.38 -1.45
CA LYS A 169 8.32 -19.98 -2.53
C LYS A 169 7.03 -19.22 -2.83
N TYR A 170 6.62 -18.31 -1.94
CA TYR A 170 5.28 -17.74 -1.97
C TYR A 170 5.31 -16.22 -1.83
N LEU A 171 4.50 -15.56 -2.65
CA LEU A 171 4.07 -14.17 -2.43
C LEU A 171 2.57 -14.18 -2.08
N VAL A 172 2.26 -13.80 -0.85
CA VAL A 172 0.89 -13.55 -0.39
C VAL A 172 0.48 -12.14 -0.80
N VAL A 173 -0.73 -11.97 -1.34
CA VAL A 173 -1.33 -10.65 -1.60
C VAL A 173 -2.68 -10.57 -0.90
N SER A 174 -2.81 -9.63 0.04
CA SER A 174 -4.02 -9.42 0.82
C SER A 174 -4.38 -7.93 0.95
N GLY A 175 -5.58 -7.64 1.48
CA GLY A 175 -6.18 -6.31 1.49
C GLY A 175 -7.23 -6.12 0.40
N GLY A 176 -8.05 -5.06 0.50
CA GLY A 176 -9.18 -4.84 -0.40
C GLY A 176 -8.81 -4.70 -1.89
N VAL A 177 -7.62 -4.17 -2.19
CA VAL A 177 -7.15 -4.04 -3.59
C VAL A 177 -6.69 -5.38 -4.14
N ALA A 178 -6.33 -6.33 -3.28
CA ALA A 178 -6.03 -7.69 -3.68
C ALA A 178 -7.24 -8.43 -4.27
N SER A 179 -8.46 -7.89 -4.19
CA SER A 179 -9.65 -8.48 -4.83
C SER A 179 -9.81 -8.10 -6.31
N ASN A 180 -9.06 -7.11 -6.80
CA ASN A 180 -9.07 -6.68 -8.19
C ASN A 180 -8.40 -7.75 -9.07
N GLN A 181 -9.11 -8.24 -10.10
CA GLN A 181 -8.64 -9.34 -10.96
C GLN A 181 -7.50 -8.90 -11.87
N TYR A 182 -7.50 -7.65 -12.34
CA TYR A 182 -6.38 -7.13 -13.11
C TYR A 182 -5.09 -7.11 -12.27
N VAL A 183 -5.15 -6.63 -11.03
CA VAL A 183 -4.02 -6.68 -10.09
C VAL A 183 -3.53 -8.11 -9.88
N ARG A 184 -4.44 -9.05 -9.59
CA ARG A 184 -4.09 -10.48 -9.40
C ARG A 184 -3.40 -11.07 -10.61
N TYR A 185 -3.98 -10.88 -11.79
CA TYR A 185 -3.45 -11.40 -13.05
C TYR A 185 -2.02 -10.88 -13.29
N ARG A 186 -1.83 -9.57 -13.17
CA ARG A 186 -0.56 -8.88 -13.39
C ARG A 186 0.53 -9.31 -12.41
N LEU A 187 0.22 -9.37 -11.11
CA LEU A 187 1.15 -9.87 -10.10
C LEU A 187 1.49 -11.35 -10.28
N ASN A 188 0.53 -12.19 -10.68
CA ASN A 188 0.80 -13.61 -10.93
C ASN A 188 1.86 -13.80 -12.03
N GLN A 189 1.80 -13.01 -13.10
CA GLN A 189 2.81 -13.06 -14.17
C GLN A 189 4.23 -12.74 -13.69
N ILE A 190 4.38 -11.82 -12.73
CA ILE A 190 5.69 -11.46 -12.18
C ILE A 190 6.21 -12.57 -11.26
N VAL A 191 5.33 -13.08 -10.41
CA VAL A 191 5.65 -14.10 -9.41
C VAL A 191 6.06 -15.41 -10.10
N GLU A 192 5.31 -15.83 -11.12
CA GLU A 192 5.64 -17.03 -11.91
C GLU A 192 6.99 -16.91 -12.63
N LYS A 193 7.30 -15.74 -13.21
CA LYS A 193 8.61 -15.48 -13.86
C LYS A 193 9.80 -15.61 -12.89
N LYS A 194 9.57 -15.38 -11.60
CA LYS A 194 10.58 -15.52 -10.55
C LYS A 194 10.56 -16.90 -9.88
N GLY A 195 9.76 -17.85 -10.38
CA GLY A 195 9.66 -19.21 -9.84
C GLY A 195 8.90 -19.32 -8.52
N LEU A 196 8.14 -18.29 -8.16
CA LEU A 196 7.32 -18.23 -6.95
C LEU A 196 5.85 -18.57 -7.27
N ARG A 197 5.03 -18.75 -6.23
CA ARG A 197 3.57 -18.94 -6.35
C ARG A 197 2.82 -17.80 -5.67
N LEU A 198 1.83 -17.25 -6.35
CA LEU A 198 0.96 -16.21 -5.82
C LEU A 198 -0.15 -16.84 -4.96
N ILE A 199 -0.32 -16.36 -3.73
CA ILE A 199 -1.44 -16.75 -2.86
C ILE A 199 -2.27 -15.51 -2.57
N CYS A 200 -3.54 -15.55 -2.94
CA CYS A 200 -4.52 -14.53 -2.59
C CYS A 200 -5.58 -15.18 -1.69
N PRO A 201 -5.74 -14.74 -0.43
CA PRO A 201 -6.83 -15.22 0.40
C PRO A 201 -8.20 -14.99 -0.27
N PRO A 202 -9.23 -15.74 0.15
CA PRO A 202 -10.61 -15.47 -0.25
C PRO A 202 -10.97 -13.99 -0.01
N PRO A 203 -11.70 -13.32 -0.91
CA PRO A 203 -12.03 -11.90 -0.77
C PRO A 203 -12.65 -11.52 0.59
N SER A 204 -13.47 -12.40 1.18
CA SER A 204 -14.08 -12.20 2.50
C SER A 204 -13.07 -12.13 3.65
N LEU A 205 -11.87 -12.69 3.47
CA LEU A 205 -10.78 -12.67 4.45
C LEU A 205 -9.76 -11.54 4.19
N CYS A 206 -9.82 -10.88 3.03
CA CYS A 206 -8.89 -9.80 2.66
C CYS A 206 -9.26 -8.43 3.28
N THR A 207 -10.51 -8.22 3.65
CA THR A 207 -10.98 -7.01 4.36
C THR A 207 -10.95 -7.22 5.87
N ASP A 208 -10.85 -6.15 6.65
CA ASP A 208 -10.82 -6.22 8.12
C ASP A 208 -11.98 -7.06 8.68
N ASN A 209 -11.65 -8.06 9.50
CA ASN A 209 -12.60 -9.00 10.08
C ASN A 209 -12.03 -9.64 11.37
N GLY A 210 -12.89 -10.22 12.21
CA GLY A 210 -12.45 -10.85 13.45
C GLY A 210 -11.67 -12.17 13.27
N VAL A 211 -11.87 -12.86 12.13
CA VAL A 211 -11.24 -14.16 11.86
C VAL A 211 -9.72 -14.04 11.74
N MET A 212 -9.22 -13.02 11.04
CA MET A 212 -7.78 -12.79 10.94
C MET A 212 -7.13 -12.50 12.30
N ILE A 213 -7.84 -11.81 13.19
CA ILE A 213 -7.36 -11.47 14.54
C ILE A 213 -7.29 -12.74 15.38
N ALA A 214 -8.37 -13.53 15.39
CA ALA A 214 -8.42 -14.81 16.10
C ALA A 214 -7.34 -15.77 15.61
N TRP A 215 -7.16 -15.90 14.29
CA TRP A 215 -6.11 -16.75 13.71
C TRP A 215 -4.70 -16.31 14.12
N THR A 216 -4.43 -15.00 14.11
CA THR A 216 -3.15 -14.44 14.56
C THR A 216 -2.89 -14.78 16.02
N GLY A 217 -3.90 -14.64 16.88
CA GLY A 217 -3.83 -15.05 18.29
C GLY A 217 -3.53 -16.54 18.45
N ILE A 218 -4.15 -17.41 17.63
CA ILE A 218 -3.88 -18.85 17.63
C ILE A 218 -2.43 -19.16 17.22
N GLU A 219 -1.89 -18.48 16.21
CA GLU A 219 -0.49 -18.68 15.79
C GLU A 219 0.49 -18.27 16.90
N HIS A 220 0.25 -17.12 17.56
CA HIS A 220 1.05 -16.65 18.70
C HIS A 220 0.93 -17.58 19.92
N PHE A 221 -0.28 -18.01 20.25
CA PHE A 221 -0.53 -18.93 21.36
C PHE A 221 0.21 -20.26 21.19
N ARG A 222 0.21 -20.83 19.97
CA ARG A 222 0.88 -22.11 19.65
C ARG A 222 2.40 -22.07 19.85
N VAL A 223 3.02 -20.90 19.73
CA VAL A 223 4.46 -20.72 19.98
C VAL A 223 4.76 -20.17 21.37
N GLY A 224 3.76 -20.17 22.27
CA GLY A 224 3.91 -19.70 23.65
C GLY A 224 4.05 -18.18 23.80
N ARG A 225 3.65 -17.40 22.77
CA ARG A 225 3.66 -15.93 22.82
C ARG A 225 2.27 -15.41 23.17
N TYR A 226 1.96 -15.36 24.46
CA TYR A 226 0.72 -14.79 24.94
C TYR A 226 0.95 -14.17 26.31
N ASP A 227 0.18 -13.14 26.63
CA ASP A 227 0.10 -12.61 27.99
C ASP A 227 -0.81 -13.50 28.83
N PRO A 228 -0.53 -13.69 30.13
CA PRO A 228 -1.41 -14.45 31.00
C PRO A 228 -2.82 -13.84 30.98
N PRO A 229 -3.88 -14.67 31.11
CA PRO A 229 -5.23 -14.16 31.14
C PRO A 229 -5.37 -13.15 32.29
N PRO A 230 -6.13 -12.06 32.10
CA PRO A 230 -6.32 -11.09 33.16
C PRO A 230 -6.94 -11.75 34.40
N PRO A 231 -6.63 -11.25 35.61
CA PRO A 231 -7.21 -11.77 36.84
C PRO A 231 -8.74 -11.61 36.84
N ALA A 232 -9.45 -12.51 37.53
CA ALA A 232 -10.92 -12.51 37.57
C ALA A 232 -11.54 -11.22 38.14
N CYS A 233 -10.78 -10.46 38.93
CA CYS A 233 -11.11 -9.10 39.33
C CYS A 233 -10.19 -8.15 38.57
N GLU A 234 -10.55 -7.78 37.34
CA GLU A 234 -9.93 -6.65 36.67
C GLU A 234 -10.34 -5.38 37.42
N PRO A 235 -9.40 -4.56 37.89
CA PRO A 235 -9.75 -3.25 38.39
C PRO A 235 -10.24 -2.39 37.21
N ASP A 236 -11.25 -1.55 37.46
CA ASP A 236 -11.93 -0.72 36.44
C ASP A 236 -10.98 0.25 35.70
N ASP A 237 -9.73 0.39 36.15
CA ASP A 237 -8.69 1.28 35.63
C ASP A 237 -7.62 0.58 34.78
N ALA A 238 -7.85 -0.68 34.34
CA ALA A 238 -6.94 -1.38 33.44
C ALA A 238 -6.65 -0.58 32.15
N GLN A 239 -5.42 -0.08 32.01
CA GLN A 239 -4.99 0.68 30.84
C GLN A 239 -4.42 -0.24 29.76
N LEU A 240 -5.04 -0.25 28.59
CA LEU A 240 -4.51 -0.89 27.38
C LEU A 240 -3.62 0.11 26.62
N ASP A 241 -2.36 -0.26 26.34
CA ASP A 241 -1.46 0.51 25.47
C ASP A 241 -1.88 0.38 24.01
N LEU A 242 -2.79 1.25 23.57
CA LEU A 242 -3.21 1.32 22.17
C LEU A 242 -2.17 2.11 21.36
N ARG A 243 -1.64 1.49 20.31
CA ARG A 243 -0.67 2.10 19.40
C ARG A 243 -1.28 2.36 18.03
N PRO A 244 -1.72 3.61 17.73
CA PRO A 244 -2.27 3.95 16.41
C PRO A 244 -1.25 3.77 15.28
N ARG A 245 0.04 3.94 15.59
CA ARG A 245 1.15 3.71 14.64
C ARG A 245 2.06 2.64 15.21
N TRP A 246 1.82 1.40 14.79
CA TRP A 246 2.62 0.26 15.20
C TRP A 246 3.24 -0.39 13.96
N PRO A 247 4.54 -0.12 13.67
CA PRO A 247 5.19 -0.66 12.49
C PRO A 247 5.29 -2.19 12.57
N LEU A 248 5.04 -2.85 11.45
CA LEU A 248 5.21 -4.29 11.31
C LEU A 248 6.63 -4.60 10.85
N GLY A 249 7.46 -5.10 11.76
CA GLY A 249 8.82 -5.51 11.44
C GLY A 249 9.84 -4.38 11.43
N GLN A 250 11.09 -4.75 11.14
CA GLN A 250 12.20 -3.82 11.02
C GLN A 250 12.33 -3.32 9.57
N VAL A 251 12.64 -2.04 9.40
CA VAL A 251 12.81 -1.44 8.06
C VAL A 251 14.12 -1.91 7.44
N PHE A 252 14.07 -2.41 6.20
CA PHE A 252 15.26 -2.85 5.48
C PHE A 252 16.20 -1.67 5.15
N ALA A 253 17.44 -1.74 5.65
CA ALA A 253 18.36 -0.60 5.62
C ALA A 253 18.80 -0.17 4.20
N GLN A 254 18.99 -1.10 3.27
CA GLN A 254 19.33 -0.79 1.87
C GLN A 254 18.13 -0.28 1.05
N GLY A 255 16.91 -0.36 1.62
CA GLY A 255 15.68 0.17 1.02
C GLY A 255 15.51 1.69 1.16
N LYS A 256 16.42 2.37 1.86
CA LYS A 256 16.43 3.83 1.90
C LYS A 256 16.99 4.36 0.58
N SER A 257 16.10 4.77 -0.32
CA SER A 257 16.49 5.75 -1.33
C SER A 257 16.90 7.01 -0.57
N GLU A 258 18.18 7.36 -0.56
CA GLU A 258 18.58 8.75 -0.33
C GLU A 258 17.95 9.55 -1.47
N ALA A 259 16.73 10.04 -1.26
CA ALA A 259 16.20 11.08 -2.11
C ALA A 259 17.22 12.21 -1.99
N ARG A 260 17.97 12.48 -3.08
CA ARG A 260 18.74 13.72 -3.23
C ARG A 260 17.76 14.88 -3.31
N SER A 261 17.10 15.19 -2.19
CA SER A 261 16.54 16.51 -1.95
C SER A 261 17.72 17.39 -1.57
N LEU A 262 18.50 17.80 -2.58
CA LEU A 262 19.39 18.95 -2.47
C LEU A 262 18.52 20.21 -2.43
N LYS A 263 17.79 20.38 -1.32
CA LYS A 263 17.52 21.69 -0.77
C LYS A 263 18.24 21.73 0.55
N THR A 264 19.51 22.10 0.49
CA THR A 264 20.19 22.77 1.60
C THR A 264 19.32 23.98 1.95
N ALA A 265 18.36 23.77 2.86
CA ALA A 265 17.81 24.88 3.60
C ALA A 265 19.00 25.49 4.33
N ARG A 266 19.44 26.67 3.90
CA ARG A 266 20.30 27.50 4.74
C ARG A 266 19.52 27.67 6.03
N VAL A 267 19.93 26.95 7.06
CA VAL A 267 19.44 27.15 8.42
C VAL A 267 19.92 28.54 8.80
N HIS A 268 19.09 29.55 8.53
CA HIS A 268 19.31 30.85 9.12
C HIS A 268 19.15 30.66 10.63
N PRO A 269 20.13 31.11 11.44
CA PRO A 269 20.02 31.06 12.88
C PRO A 269 18.72 31.77 13.29
N SER A 270 17.97 31.16 14.21
CA SER A 270 16.72 31.74 14.70
C SER A 270 16.99 33.12 15.28
N LEU A 271 16.02 34.03 15.18
CA LEU A 271 16.10 35.35 15.83
C LEU A 271 16.46 35.23 17.32
N THR A 272 16.01 34.16 17.96
CA THR A 272 16.35 33.81 19.35
C THR A 272 17.84 33.54 19.56
N SER A 273 18.51 32.83 18.65
CA SER A 273 19.95 32.55 18.78
C SER A 273 20.81 33.77 18.46
N ILE A 274 20.34 34.66 17.57
CA ILE A 274 20.99 35.94 17.29
C ILE A 274 20.91 36.87 18.52
N ILE A 275 19.74 36.97 19.15
CA ILE A 275 19.54 37.81 20.35
C ILE A 275 20.38 37.31 21.53
N GLN A 276 20.46 35.98 21.73
CA GLN A 276 21.30 35.42 22.80
C GLN A 276 22.80 35.63 22.57
N ALA A 277 23.26 35.62 21.31
CA ALA A 277 24.65 35.93 20.97
C ALA A 277 24.99 37.40 21.24
N SER A 278 24.09 38.33 20.91
CA SER A 278 24.26 39.76 21.19
C SER A 278 24.22 40.07 22.69
N ALA A 279 23.35 39.41 23.46
CA ALA A 279 23.30 39.57 24.92
C ALA A 279 24.56 39.06 25.62
N LYS A 280 25.17 37.97 25.12
CA LYS A 280 26.45 37.45 25.64
C LYS A 280 27.66 38.30 25.29
N GLN A 281 27.61 39.15 24.26
CA GLN A 281 28.67 40.10 23.94
C GLN A 281 28.60 41.39 24.78
N GLN A 282 27.42 41.75 25.29
CA GLN A 282 27.26 42.92 26.17
C GLN A 282 27.58 42.64 27.64
N SER A 283 27.63 41.38 28.06
CA SER A 283 27.98 40.99 29.44
C SER A 283 29.49 40.79 29.67
N SER A 284 30.32 41.03 28.65
CA SER A 284 31.79 40.83 28.69
C SER A 284 32.58 42.12 28.45
N LEU A 285 31.94 43.28 28.64
CA LEU A 285 32.57 44.60 28.71
C LEU A 285 32.35 45.20 30.10
#